data_AF-M0IWZ4-F1
#
_entry.id   AF-M0IWZ4-F1
#
_cell.length_a   1.000
_cell.length_b   1.000
_cell.length_c   1.000
_cell.angle_alpha   90.00
_cell.angle_beta   90.00
_cell.angle_gamma   90.00
#
_symmetry.space_group_name_H-M   'P 1'
#
loop_
_entity.id
_entity.type
_entity.pdbx_description
1 polymer ?
#
loop_
_entity_poly.entity_id
_entity_poly.type
_entity_poly.pdbx_seq_one_letter_code
_entity_poly.pdbx_strand_id
1 'polypeptide(L)' 'MPTCKSCGETCEADALTRHVSEGWLVVHCPECHAPLGSYRLGTPSVDTMRNVE' A
#
# COMPACT_ATOMS: atom_id res chain seq x y z
N MET A 1 2.38 0.02 10.99
CA MET A 1 1.42 1.03 10.52
C MET A 1 2.17 2.00 9.62
N PRO A 2 1.86 2.09 8.32
CA PRO A 2 2.55 3.02 7.43
C PRO A 2 2.20 4.47 7.78
N THR A 3 3.22 5.30 7.90
CA THR A 3 3.06 6.75 8.04
C THR A 3 3.03 7.38 6.65
N CYS A 4 2.01 8.20 6.38
CA CYS A 4 1.95 8.96 5.14
C CYS A 4 3.04 10.02 5.13
N LYS A 5 3.89 10.00 4.10
CA LYS A 5 4.93 11.02 3.94
C LYS A 5 4.39 12.40 3.55
N SER A 6 3.12 12.49 3.11
CA SER A 6 2.52 13.74 2.67
C SER A 6 1.84 14.50 3.81
N CYS A 7 1.00 13.84 4.61
CA CYS A 7 0.32 14.48 5.74
C CYS A 7 0.94 14.16 7.11
N GLY A 8 1.85 13.18 7.19
CA GLY A 8 2.45 12.74 8.46
C GLY A 8 1.56 11.82 9.30
N GLU A 9 0.32 11.55 8.85
CA GLU A 9 -0.62 10.70 9.57
C GLU A 9 -0.16 9.24 9.58
N THR A 10 -0.32 8.58 10.72
CA THR A 10 -0.12 7.13 10.81
C THR A 10 -1.41 6.43 10.43
N CYS A 11 -1.38 5.69 9.32
CA CYS A 11 -2.57 5.05 8.78
C CYS A 11 -2.61 3.57 9.19
N GLU A 12 -3.77 3.12 9.63
CA GLU A 12 -4.04 1.69 9.82
C GLU A 12 -4.13 0.99 8.47
N ALA A 13 -3.54 -0.20 8.35
CA ALA A 13 -3.53 -0.97 7.10
C ALA A 13 -4.94 -1.34 6.59
N ASP A 14 -5.90 -1.46 7.50
CA ASP A 14 -7.31 -1.70 7.21
C ASP A 14 -8.05 -0.44 6.72
N ALA A 15 -7.62 0.74 7.18
CA ALA A 15 -8.19 2.03 6.80
C ALA A 15 -7.61 2.60 5.48
N LEU A 16 -6.67 1.89 4.84
CA LEU A 16 -6.05 2.35 3.60
C LEU A 16 -7.01 2.24 2.42
N THR A 17 -7.14 3.32 1.65
CA THR A 17 -7.94 3.34 0.42
C THR A 17 -7.17 2.64 -0.68
N ARG A 18 -7.73 1.56 -1.24
CA ARG A 18 -7.11 0.76 -2.30
C ARG A 18 -7.85 0.99 -3.60
N HIS A 19 -7.14 1.52 -4.60
CA HIS A 19 -7.66 1.79 -5.93
C HIS A 19 -7.03 0.82 -6.92
N VAL A 20 -7.82 0.13 -7.74
CA VAL A 20 -7.32 -0.74 -8.80
C VAL A 20 -7.45 -0.06 -10.15
N SER A 21 -6.34 0.14 -10.87
CA SER A 21 -6.30 0.76 -12.20
C SER A 21 -5.34 -0.01 -13.11
N GLU A 22 -5.80 -0.43 -14.30
CA GLU A 22 -5.00 -1.11 -15.34
C GLU A 22 -4.08 -2.24 -14.84
N GLY A 23 -4.54 -3.05 -13.88
CA GLY A 23 -3.73 -4.13 -13.30
C GLY A 23 -2.69 -3.64 -12.29
N TRP A 24 -2.89 -2.46 -11.70
CA TRP A 24 -2.14 -1.95 -10.56
C TRP A 24 -3.08 -1.70 -9.38
N LEU A 25 -2.70 -2.12 -8.18
CA LEU A 25 -3.33 -1.75 -6.93
C LEU A 25 -2.53 -0.58 -6.34
N VAL A 26 -3.11 0.61 -6.41
CA VAL A 26 -2.56 1.83 -5.81
C VAL A 26 -3.19 2.02 -4.43
N VAL A 27 -2.37 2.25 -3.43
CA VAL A 27 -2.78 2.49 -2.06
C VAL A 27 -2.66 3.97 -1.78
N HIS A 28 -3.74 4.59 -1.32
CA HIS A 28 -3.84 5.99 -0.97
C HIS A 28 -4.03 6.15 0.54
N CYS A 29 -3.51 7.25 1.07
CA CYS A 29 -3.83 7.70 2.42
C CYS A 29 -5.31 8.10 2.47
N PRO A 30 -6.10 7.65 3.47
CA PRO A 30 -7.52 8.01 3.58
C PRO A 30 -7.73 9.51 3.85
N GLU A 31 -6.82 10.18 4.54
CA GLU A 31 -7.00 11.58 4.95
C GLU A 31 -6.64 12.55 3.83
N CYS A 32 -5.45 12.41 3.23
CA CYS A 32 -4.95 13.34 2.22
C CYS A 32 -5.04 12.82 0.78
N HIS A 33 -5.51 11.58 0.59
CA HIS A 33 -5.56 10.88 -0.71
C HIS A 33 -4.21 10.77 -1.45
N ALA A 34 -3.10 11.10 -0.80
CA ALA A 34 -1.78 10.97 -1.39
C ALA A 34 -1.44 9.48 -1.62
N PRO A 35 -0.78 9.14 -2.75
CA PRO A 35 -0.36 7.77 -3.01
C PRO A 35 0.72 7.35 -2.01
N LEU A 36 0.42 6.31 -1.23
CA LEU A 36 1.35 5.67 -0.30
C LEU A 36 2.25 4.63 -0.98
N GLY A 37 1.72 3.94 -1.99
CA GLY A 37 2.43 2.92 -2.74
C GLY A 37 1.57 2.30 -3.84
N SER A 38 2.19 1.55 -4.73
CA SER A 38 1.50 0.83 -5.80
C SER A 38 2.08 -0.57 -6.00
N TYR A 39 1.21 -1.52 -6.31
CA TYR A 39 1.51 -2.93 -6.49
C TYR A 39 0.99 -3.38 -7.84
N ARG A 40 1.75 -4.19 -8.59
CA ARG A 40 1.28 -4.75 -9.86
C ARG A 40 0.45 -6.00 -9.60
N LEU A 41 -0.81 -5.99 -10.04
CA LEU A 41 -1.70 -7.14 -10.02
C LEU A 41 -1.36 -8.05 -11.20
N GLY A 42 -1.13 -9.34 -10.94
CA GLY A 42 -0.86 -10.35 -11.97
C GLY A 42 0.51 -11.01 -11.89
N THR A 43 1.45 -10.49 -11.11
CA THR A 43 2.61 -11.25 -10.64
C THR A 43 2.35 -11.61 -9.18
N PRO A 44 2.33 -12.90 -8.79
CA PRO A 44 2.44 -13.23 -7.38
C PRO A 44 3.84 -12.77 -6.96
N SER A 45 3.94 -11.56 -6.41
CA SER A 45 5.03 -11.26 -5.49
C SER A 45 4.73 -12.14 -4.29
N VAL A 46 5.21 -13.38 -4.35
CA VAL A 46 5.37 -14.18 -3.15
C VAL A 46 6.09 -13.28 -2.16
N ASP A 47 5.36 -12.89 -1.12
CA ASP A 47 5.96 -12.59 0.15
C ASP A 47 6.55 -13.92 0.62
N THR A 48 7.67 -14.33 0.03
CA THR A 48 8.57 -15.24 0.71
C THR A 48 9.05 -14.45 1.90
N MET A 49 8.30 -14.56 3.00
CA MET A 49 8.80 -14.40 4.35
C MET A 49 10.24 -14.90 4.32
N ARG A 50 11.16 -13.96 4.52
CA ARG A 50 12.58 -14.21 4.61
C ARG A 50 12.74 -15.14 5.82
N ASN A 51 12.71 -16.45 5.58
CA ASN A 51 13.10 -17.46 6.54
C ASN A 51 14.61 -17.28 6.70
N VAL A 52 14.99 -16.38 7.61
CA VAL A 52 16.34 -16.32 8.14
C VAL A 52 16.43 -17.50 9.10
N GLU A 53 17.08 -18.55 8.62
CA GLU A 53 17.63 -19.65 9.43
C GLU A 53 18.76 -19.14 10.33
#